data_AF-A0A7C4L5K1-F1
#
_entry.id   AF-A0A7C4L5K1-F1
#
_cell.length_a   1.000
_cell.length_b   1.000
_cell.length_c   1.000
_cell.angle_alpha   90.00
_cell.angle_beta   90.00
_cell.angle_gamma   90.00
#
_symmetry.space_group_name_H-M   'P 1'
#
loop_
_entity.id
_entity.type
_entity.pdbx_description
1 polymer ?
#
loop_
_entity_poly.entity_id
_entity_poly.type
_entity_poly.pdbx_seq_one_letter_code
_entity_poly.pdbx_strand_id
1 'polypeptide(L)'
;MLPLSLVIHLIVMGSATVLSIVAIAIAKSKMPFKNRIALHKLTAGIAAGLILLAIAGLVVIGHLYPSLVHFYTGLAATLLLVAAAGGGLIVLDTKQADRRKKLRSMHIVIGATFIVLMLVTIAAGLAVLGVFSA
;
A
#
# COMPACT_ATOMS: atom_id res chain seq x y z
N MET A 1 -10.40 7.47 -25.40
CA MET A 1 -9.11 7.88 -24.78
C MET A 1 -9.35 8.06 -23.29
N LEU A 2 -8.46 7.56 -22.43
CA LEU A 2 -8.63 7.71 -20.98
C LEU A 2 -8.35 9.16 -20.56
N PRO A 3 -9.14 9.74 -19.63
CA PRO A 3 -8.81 10.99 -18.97
C PRO A 3 -7.40 10.97 -18.39
N LEU A 4 -6.64 12.05 -18.56
CA LEU A 4 -5.26 12.16 -18.07
C LEU A 4 -5.17 11.90 -16.55
N SER A 5 -6.19 12.32 -15.79
CA SER A 5 -6.29 12.07 -14.34
C SER A 5 -6.33 10.58 -13.99
N LEU A 6 -7.03 9.75 -14.78
CA LEU A 6 -7.09 8.29 -14.58
C LEU A 6 -5.75 7.63 -14.91
N VAL A 7 -5.07 8.11 -15.96
CA VAL A 7 -3.73 7.62 -16.33
C VAL A 7 -2.72 7.91 -15.22
N ILE A 8 -2.72 9.15 -14.70
CA ILE A 8 -1.86 9.55 -13.58
C ILE A 8 -2.18 8.71 -12.33
N HIS A 9 -3.46 8.55 -11.98
CA HIS A 9 -3.87 7.72 -10.85
C HIS A 9 -3.34 6.30 -10.96
N LEU A 10 -3.51 5.66 -12.13
CA LEU A 10 -3.04 4.29 -12.37
C LEU A 10 -1.51 4.18 -12.23
N ILE A 11 -0.75 5.10 -12.84
CA ILE A 11 0.72 5.10 -12.77
C ILE A 11 1.20 5.27 -11.33
N VAL A 12 0.61 6.22 -10.59
CA VAL A 12 1.02 6.49 -9.21
C VAL A 12 0.67 5.30 -8.30
N MET A 13 -0.53 4.73 -8.42
CA MET A 13 -0.94 3.55 -7.64
C MET A 13 -0.09 2.31 -7.95
N GLY A 14 0.19 2.06 -9.23
CA GLY A 14 1.08 0.96 -9.64
C GLY A 14 2.50 1.13 -9.07
N SER A 15 3.08 2.33 -9.22
CA SER A 15 4.41 2.65 -8.69
C SER A 15 4.49 2.51 -7.17
N ALA A 16 3.47 2.99 -6.45
CA ALA A 16 3.40 2.88 -5.00
C ALA A 16 3.25 1.43 -4.53
N THR A 17 2.52 0.60 -5.28
CA THR A 17 2.39 -0.83 -4.99
C THR A 17 3.74 -1.54 -5.16
N VAL A 18 4.47 -1.25 -6.26
CA VAL A 18 5.82 -1.77 -6.47
C VAL A 18 6.76 -1.36 -5.33
N LEU A 19 6.75 -0.08 -4.95
CA LEU A 19 7.56 0.39 -3.81
C LEU A 19 7.19 -0.31 -2.50
N SER A 20 5.91 -0.62 -2.27
CA SER A 20 5.47 -1.36 -1.09
C SER A 20 6.01 -2.80 -1.10
N ILE A 21 6.05 -3.46 -2.25
CA ILE A 21 6.67 -4.79 -2.43
C ILE A 21 8.18 -4.70 -2.17
N VAL A 22 8.84 -3.67 -2.71
CA VAL A 22 10.27 -3.41 -2.47
C VAL A 22 10.55 -3.20 -0.99
N ALA A 23 9.71 -2.45 -0.27
CA ALA A 23 9.84 -2.28 1.18
C ALA A 23 9.77 -3.62 1.93
N ILE A 24 8.90 -4.54 1.52
CA ILE A 24 8.83 -5.90 2.09
C ILE A 24 10.11 -6.70 1.78
N ALA A 25 10.62 -6.60 0.56
CA ALA A 25 11.88 -7.24 0.17
C ALA A 25 13.06 -6.71 1.00
N ILE A 26 13.13 -5.39 1.22
CA ILE A 26 14.12 -4.76 2.10
C ILE A 26 14.03 -5.35 3.51
N ALA A 27 12.82 -5.51 4.07
CA ALA A 27 12.64 -6.07 5.40
C ALA A 27 13.15 -7.52 5.55
N LYS A 28 13.25 -8.27 4.44
CA LYS A 28 13.80 -9.64 4.36
C LYS A 28 15.28 -9.69 3.99
N SER A 29 15.89 -8.57 3.63
CA SER A 29 17.29 -8.51 3.19
C SER A 29 18.30 -8.82 4.31
N LYS A 30 19.51 -9.22 3.90
CA LYS A 30 20.66 -9.49 4.78
C LYS A 30 21.38 -8.22 5.28
N MET A 31 20.82 -7.02 5.05
CA MET A 31 21.42 -5.76 5.51
C MET A 31 21.47 -5.66 7.05
N PRO A 32 22.42 -4.86 7.60
CA PRO A 32 22.44 -4.56 9.03
C PRO A 32 21.09 -4.03 9.53
N PHE A 33 20.67 -4.45 10.73
CA PHE A 33 19.33 -4.17 11.26
C PHE A 33 18.93 -2.68 11.20
N LYS A 34 19.82 -1.78 11.61
CA LYS A 34 19.59 -0.32 11.57
C LYS A 34 19.28 0.17 10.15
N ASN A 35 20.14 -0.18 9.19
CA ASN A 35 20.00 0.25 7.79
C ASN A 35 18.74 -0.35 7.16
N ARG A 36 18.47 -1.63 7.44
CA ARG A 36 17.29 -2.33 6.94
C ARG A 36 15.99 -1.68 7.39
N ILE A 37 15.89 -1.34 8.68
CA ILE A 37 14.69 -0.69 9.23
C ILE A 37 14.55 0.74 8.71
N ALA A 38 15.64 1.50 8.63
CA ALA A 38 15.62 2.85 8.09
C ALA A 38 15.15 2.87 6.62
N LEU A 39 15.73 2.01 5.78
CA LEU A 39 15.37 1.92 4.37
C LEU A 39 13.95 1.41 4.18
N HIS A 40 13.53 0.38 4.93
CA HIS A 40 12.14 -0.11 4.90
C HIS A 40 11.14 1.00 5.24
N LYS A 41 11.38 1.75 6.33
CA LYS A 41 10.51 2.87 6.74
C LYS A 41 10.45 3.96 5.67
N LEU A 42 11.59 4.33 5.10
CA LEU A 42 11.66 5.35 4.06
C LEU A 42 10.87 4.91 2.81
N THR A 43 11.16 3.72 2.29
CA THR A 43 10.48 3.20 1.10
C THR A 43 8.98 3.00 1.32
N ALA A 44 8.59 2.43 2.47
CA ALA A 44 7.18 2.27 2.83
C ALA A 44 6.48 3.62 3.03
N GLY A 45 7.16 4.61 3.63
CA GLY A 45 6.63 5.96 3.82
C GLY A 45 6.39 6.69 2.49
N ILE A 46 7.34 6.59 1.55
CA ILE A 46 7.18 7.14 0.19
C ILE A 46 6.00 6.46 -0.51
N ALA A 47 5.91 5.13 -0.47
CA ALA A 47 4.80 4.39 -1.05
C ALA A 47 3.45 4.82 -0.47
N ALA A 48 3.36 4.94 0.86
CA ALA A 48 2.16 5.41 1.55
C ALA A 48 1.77 6.83 1.11
N GLY A 49 2.74 7.75 1.02
CA GLY A 49 2.51 9.11 0.55
C GLY A 49 1.97 9.16 -0.88
N LEU A 50 2.51 8.35 -1.79
CA LEU A 50 2.03 8.25 -3.17
C LEU A 50 0.59 7.70 -3.25
N ILE A 51 0.25 6.70 -2.44
CA ILE A 51 -1.12 6.17 -2.37
C ILE A 51 -2.10 7.26 -1.94
N LEU A 52 -1.79 7.97 -0.84
CA LEU A 52 -2.64 9.04 -0.34
C LEU A 52 -2.79 10.18 -1.35
N LEU A 53 -1.70 10.54 -2.06
CA LEU A 53 -1.73 11.55 -3.11
C LEU A 53 -2.62 11.13 -4.28
N ALA A 54 -2.52 9.87 -4.73
CA ALA A 54 -3.33 9.34 -5.82
C ALA A 54 -4.83 9.29 -5.47
N ILE A 55 -5.17 9.02 -4.21
CA ILE A 55 -6.54 9.05 -3.70
C ILE A 55 -7.05 10.49 -3.60
N ALA A 56 -6.27 11.39 -2.99
CA ALA A 56 -6.65 12.79 -2.84
C ALA A 56 -6.88 13.48 -4.19
N GLY A 57 -6.02 13.22 -5.18
CA GLY A 57 -6.18 13.75 -6.53
C GLY A 57 -7.50 13.34 -7.18
N LEU A 58 -7.94 12.09 -7.01
CA LEU A 58 -9.22 11.61 -7.53
C LEU A 58 -10.43 12.25 -6.84
N VAL A 59 -10.36 12.41 -5.51
CA VAL A 59 -11.43 13.04 -4.72
C VAL A 59 -11.61 14.50 -5.15
N VAL A 60 -10.51 15.24 -5.31
CA VAL A 60 -10.54 16.65 -5.75
C VAL A 60 -11.12 16.82 -7.16
N ILE A 61 -10.87 15.85 -8.04
CA ILE A 61 -11.35 15.88 -9.43
C ILE A 61 -12.83 15.40 -9.54
N GLY A 62 -13.46 14.98 -8.43
CA GLY A 62 -14.87 14.60 -8.41
C GLY A 62 -15.18 13.36 -9.25
N HIS A 63 -14.19 12.50 -9.49
CA HIS A 63 -14.37 11.32 -10.33
C HIS A 63 -15.18 10.24 -9.59
N LEU A 64 -16.28 9.81 -10.20
CA LEU A 64 -17.08 8.68 -9.71
C LEU A 64 -16.29 7.37 -9.90
N TYR A 65 -16.21 6.60 -8.83
CA TYR A 65 -15.45 5.35 -8.80
C TYR A 65 -16.03 4.35 -9.81
N PRO A 66 -15.21 3.83 -10.74
CA PRO A 66 -15.71 3.09 -11.90
C PRO A 66 -16.26 1.70 -11.53
N SER A 67 -15.96 1.18 -10.34
CA SER A 67 -16.67 0.04 -9.76
C SER A 67 -16.72 0.09 -8.24
N LEU A 68 -17.82 -0.43 -7.66
CA LEU A 68 -17.97 -0.59 -6.21
C LEU A 68 -16.89 -1.52 -5.64
N VAL A 69 -16.51 -2.57 -6.38
CA VAL A 69 -15.46 -3.50 -5.95
C VAL A 69 -14.12 -2.78 -5.81
N HIS A 70 -13.68 -2.04 -6.84
CA HIS A 70 -12.45 -1.25 -6.78
C HIS A 70 -12.46 -0.24 -5.63
N PHE A 71 -13.59 0.43 -5.42
CA PHE A 71 -13.72 1.40 -4.33
C PHE A 71 -13.58 0.76 -2.94
N TYR A 72 -14.36 -0.29 -2.64
CA TYR A 72 -14.35 -0.90 -1.32
C TYR A 72 -13.04 -1.64 -1.02
N THR A 73 -12.46 -2.32 -2.02
CA THR A 73 -11.14 -2.96 -1.83
C THR A 73 -10.03 -1.93 -1.66
N GLY A 74 -10.09 -0.81 -2.39
CA GLY A 74 -9.15 0.30 -2.25
C GLY A 74 -9.26 1.01 -0.91
N LEU A 75 -10.49 1.21 -0.41
CA LEU A 75 -10.74 1.76 0.92
C LEU A 75 -10.20 0.83 2.01
N ALA A 76 -10.49 -0.46 1.93
CA ALA A 76 -9.97 -1.46 2.87
C ALA A 76 -8.43 -1.51 2.85
N ALA A 77 -7.81 -1.49 1.67
CA ALA A 77 -6.35 -1.41 1.53
C ALA A 77 -5.79 -0.14 2.20
N THR A 78 -6.45 1.01 2.04
CA THR A 78 -6.02 2.28 2.65
C THR A 78 -6.10 2.22 4.18
N LEU A 79 -7.15 1.61 4.74
CA LEU A 79 -7.25 1.42 6.20
C LEU A 79 -6.14 0.49 6.72
N LEU A 80 -5.86 -0.60 6.01
CA LEU A 80 -4.75 -1.50 6.36
C LEU A 80 -3.38 -0.82 6.23
N LEU A 81 -3.19 0.08 5.26
CA LEU A 81 -1.98 0.90 5.13
C LEU A 81 -1.74 1.73 6.39
N VAL A 82 -2.78 2.44 6.87
CA VAL A 82 -2.71 3.25 8.10
C VAL A 82 -2.41 2.35 9.31
N ALA A 83 -3.09 1.22 9.42
CA ALA A 83 -2.85 0.24 10.49
C ALA A 83 -1.43 -0.34 10.44
N ALA A 84 -0.89 -0.61 9.25
CA ALA A 84 0.47 -1.11 9.06
C ALA A 84 1.52 -0.06 9.45
N ALA A 85 1.33 1.20 9.03
CA ALA A 85 2.21 2.30 9.36
C ALA A 85 2.25 2.56 10.88
N GLY A 86 1.08 2.71 11.51
CA GLY A 86 0.98 2.89 12.96
C GLY A 86 1.50 1.69 13.74
N GLY A 87 1.10 0.48 13.34
CA GLY A 87 1.55 -0.78 13.94
C GLY A 87 3.07 -0.96 13.87
N GLY A 88 3.70 -0.57 12.76
CA GLY A 88 5.15 -0.64 12.59
C GLY A 88 5.92 0.25 13.58
N LEU A 89 5.40 1.44 13.89
CA LEU A 89 5.98 2.32 14.92
C LEU A 89 5.82 1.69 16.31
N ILE A 90 4.62 1.23 16.65
CA ILE A 90 4.32 0.58 17.94
C ILE A 90 5.22 -0.65 18.18
N VAL A 91 5.47 -1.46 17.15
CA VAL A 91 6.38 -2.62 17.22
C VAL A 91 7.79 -2.21 17.64
N LEU A 92 8.29 -1.09 17.09
CA LEU A 92 9.65 -0.64 17.35
C LEU A 92 9.81 -0.02 18.75
N ASP A 93 8.78 0.65 19.24
CA ASP A 93 8.78 1.30 20.56
C ASP A 93 8.53 0.33 21.72
N THR A 94 7.91 -0.83 21.45
CA THR A 94 7.58 -1.83 22.47
C THR A 94 8.84 -2.48 23.05
N LYS A 95 9.15 -2.27 24.33
CA LYS A 95 10.35 -2.85 24.99
C LYS A 95 10.21 -4.33 25.38
N GLN A 96 8.99 -4.79 25.67
CA GLN A 96 8.74 -6.19 26.07
C GLN A 96 8.90 -7.14 24.88
N ALA A 97 9.79 -8.12 25.00
CA ALA A 97 10.16 -9.03 23.91
C ALA A 97 8.97 -9.85 23.37
N ASP A 98 8.16 -10.44 24.25
CA ASP A 98 7.02 -11.27 23.86
C ASP A 98 5.93 -10.46 23.17
N ARG A 99 5.61 -9.28 23.71
CA ARG A 99 4.66 -8.36 23.10
C ARG A 99 5.16 -7.86 21.75
N ARG A 100 6.44 -7.50 21.64
CA ARG A 100 7.08 -7.09 20.37
C ARG A 100 6.99 -8.21 19.32
N LYS A 101 7.25 -9.46 19.71
CA LYS A 101 7.15 -10.62 18.81
C LYS A 101 5.72 -10.79 18.27
N LYS A 102 4.71 -10.72 19.15
CA LYS A 102 3.29 -10.80 18.76
C LYS A 102 2.88 -9.66 17.82
N LEU A 103 3.20 -8.41 18.19
CA LEU A 103 2.88 -7.24 17.36
C LEU A 103 3.58 -7.29 16.00
N ARG A 104 4.84 -7.76 15.95
CA ARG A 104 5.57 -7.94 14.68
C ARG A 104 4.88 -8.96 13.78
N SER A 105 4.40 -10.07 14.34
CA SER A 105 3.65 -11.07 13.58
C SER A 105 2.36 -10.48 12.99
N MET A 106 1.60 -9.73 13.80
CA MET A 106 0.40 -9.03 13.32
C MET A 106 0.73 -8.00 12.22
N HIS A 107 1.78 -7.20 12.40
CA HIS A 107 2.22 -6.21 11.40
C HIS A 107 2.55 -6.89 10.06
N ILE A 108 3.20 -8.06 10.08
CA ILE A 108 3.51 -8.83 8.86
C ILE A 108 2.21 -9.29 8.16
N VAL A 109 1.24 -9.82 8.92
CA VAL A 109 -0.05 -10.28 8.36
C VAL A 109 -0.84 -9.11 7.76
N ILE A 110 -0.91 -7.98 8.47
CA ILE A 110 -1.57 -6.75 8.00
C ILE A 110 -0.90 -6.26 6.71
N GLY A 111 0.44 -6.17 6.70
CA GLY A 111 1.19 -5.74 5.53
C GLY A 111 1.01 -6.66 4.31
N ALA A 112 0.97 -7.99 4.51
CA ALA A 112 0.70 -8.94 3.44
C ALA A 112 -0.73 -8.80 2.89
N THR A 113 -1.72 -8.68 3.78
CA THR A 113 -3.13 -8.50 3.40
C THR A 113 -3.33 -7.20 2.63
N PHE A 114 -2.67 -6.12 3.06
CA PHE A 114 -2.64 -4.85 2.34
C PHE A 114 -2.16 -5.01 0.89
N ILE A 115 -1.04 -5.69 0.65
CA ILE A 115 -0.52 -5.90 -0.71
C ILE A 115 -1.52 -6.69 -1.56
N VAL A 116 -2.10 -7.75 -1.01
CA VAL A 116 -3.10 -8.55 -1.74
C VAL A 116 -4.29 -7.68 -2.14
N LEU A 117 -4.82 -6.87 -1.22
CA LEU A 117 -5.92 -5.96 -1.55
C LEU A 117 -5.54 -4.87 -2.55
N MET A 118 -4.31 -4.35 -2.51
CA MET A 118 -3.81 -3.41 -3.52
C MET A 118 -3.77 -4.04 -4.91
N LEU A 119 -3.27 -5.28 -5.02
CA LEU A 119 -3.24 -6.02 -6.29
C LEU A 119 -4.66 -6.28 -6.82
N VAL A 120 -5.59 -6.70 -5.95
CA VAL A 120 -7.00 -6.90 -6.32
C VAL A 120 -7.64 -5.58 -6.76
N THR A 121 -7.35 -4.48 -6.06
CA THR A 121 -7.87 -3.14 -6.40
C THR A 121 -7.37 -2.69 -7.77
N ILE A 122 -6.08 -2.87 -8.06
CA ILE A 122 -5.48 -2.56 -9.36
C ILE A 122 -6.10 -3.43 -10.45
N ALA A 123 -6.22 -4.75 -10.23
CA ALA A 123 -6.83 -5.67 -11.18
C ALA A 123 -8.30 -5.30 -11.47
N ALA A 124 -9.08 -4.98 -10.44
CA ALA A 124 -10.45 -4.50 -10.60
C ALA A 124 -10.50 -3.18 -11.40
N GLY A 125 -9.57 -2.26 -11.15
CA GLY A 125 -9.45 -1.02 -11.92
C GLY A 125 -9.15 -1.27 -13.40
N LEU A 126 -8.15 -2.11 -13.69
CA LEU A 126 -7.76 -2.50 -15.05
C LEU A 126 -8.88 -3.25 -15.78
N ALA A 127 -9.66 -4.08 -15.08
CA ALA A 127 -10.81 -4.78 -15.64
C ALA A 127 -11.90 -3.81 -16.10
N VAL A 128 -12.20 -2.77 -15.32
CA VAL A 128 -13.17 -1.75 -15.75
C VAL A 128 -12.65 -0.93 -16.94
N LEU A 129 -11.33 -0.78 -17.07
CA LEU A 129 -10.72 -0.16 -18.25
C LEU A 129 -10.71 -1.08 -19.49
N GLY A 130 -11.26 -2.30 -19.40
CA GLY A 130 -11.34 -3.24 -20.53
C GLY A 130 -10.00 -3.89 -20.90
N VAL A 131 -8.99 -3.85 -20.02
CA VAL A 131 -7.66 -4.39 -20.30
C VAL A 131 -7.67 -5.93 -20.40
N PHE A 132 -8.62 -6.59 -19.74
CA PHE A 132 -8.76 -8.05 -19.72
C PHE A 132 -9.86 -8.58 -20.66
N SER A 133 -10.51 -7.73 -21.45
CA SER A 133 -11.60 -8.10 -22.36
C SER A 133 -11.15 -8.19 -23.83
N ALA A 134 -9.86 -8.48 -24.05
CA ALA A 134 -9.28 -8.80 -25.36
C ALA A 134 -9.18 -10.32 -25.55
#